data_AF-A0AAP3A748-F1
#
_entry.id   AF-A0AAP3A748-F1
#
_cell.length_a   1.000
_cell.length_b   1.000
_cell.length_c   1.000
_cell.angle_alpha   90.00
_cell.angle_beta   90.00
_cell.angle_gamma   90.00
#
_symmetry.space_group_name_H-M   'P 1'
#
loop_
_entity.id
_entity.type
_entity.pdbx_description
1 polymer ?
#
loop_
_entity_poly.entity_id
_entity_poly.type
_entity_poly.pdbx_seq_one_letter_code
_entity_poly.pdbx_strand_id
1 'polypeptide(L)'
;FHPELSDPIQRLAIAMEPGTYIRPHRHRHTFELLLPLKGRFVVLNFDDHGVVTRRVVLGETCTALEMEAGTWHTVLSLDAGGMVFE
;
A
#
# COMPACT_ATOMS: atom_id res chain seq x y z
N PHE A 1 6.28 -15.86 10.91
CA PHE A 1 5.05 -16.54 10.48
C PHE A 1 3.85 -15.67 10.84
N HIS A 2 2.74 -15.83 10.12
CA HIS A 2 1.43 -15.22 10.38
C HIS A 2 0.41 -16.38 10.46
N PRO A 3 0.42 -17.19 11.54
CA PRO A 3 -0.43 -18.39 11.64
C PRO A 3 -1.94 -18.12 11.63
N GLU A 4 -2.39 -16.93 12.05
CA GLU A 4 -3.81 -16.66 12.29
C GLU A 4 -4.20 -15.26 11.81
N LEU A 5 -5.42 -15.09 11.30
CA LEU A 5 -5.91 -13.79 10.79
C LEU A 5 -5.87 -12.65 11.82
N SER A 6 -5.85 -12.98 13.12
CA SER A 6 -5.79 -12.02 14.23
C SER A 6 -4.38 -11.50 14.51
N ASP A 7 -3.35 -12.05 13.88
CA ASP A 7 -1.97 -11.63 14.13
C ASP A 7 -1.77 -10.15 13.77
N PRO A 8 -0.96 -9.43 14.56
CA PRO A 8 -0.84 -7.97 14.46
C PRO A 8 -0.17 -7.49 13.17
N ILE A 9 0.44 -8.40 12.41
CA ILE A 9 1.12 -8.09 11.14
C ILE A 9 0.69 -9.14 10.13
N GLN A 10 -0.14 -8.71 9.18
CA GLN A 10 -0.46 -9.46 7.98
C GLN A 10 0.76 -9.47 7.06
N ARG A 11 0.96 -10.54 6.29
CA ARG A 11 2.02 -10.63 5.27
C ARG A 11 1.39 -11.11 3.99
N LEU A 12 1.08 -10.19 3.08
CA LEU A 12 0.27 -10.47 1.91
C LEU A 12 0.97 -10.01 0.64
N ALA A 13 1.09 -10.91 -0.33
CA ALA A 13 1.44 -10.54 -1.70
C ALA A 13 0.14 -10.31 -2.48
N ILE A 14 -0.06 -9.07 -2.94
CA ILE A 14 -1.27 -8.64 -3.65
C ILE A 14 -0.90 -8.43 -5.13
N ALA A 15 -1.51 -9.22 -6.01
CA ALA A 15 -1.39 -9.03 -7.45
C ALA A 15 -2.46 -8.04 -7.94
N MET A 16 -2.05 -7.04 -8.72
CA MET A 16 -2.91 -5.96 -9.17
C MET A 16 -2.61 -5.58 -10.62
N GLU A 17 -3.64 -5.59 -11.47
CA GLU A 17 -3.57 -5.10 -12.85
C GLU A 17 -3.88 -3.59 -12.93
N PRO A 18 -3.41 -2.88 -13.98
CA PRO A 18 -3.77 -1.49 -14.22
C PRO A 18 -5.28 -1.26 -14.18
N GLY A 19 -5.71 -0.17 -13.55
CA GLY A 19 -7.12 0.11 -13.26
C GLY A 19 -7.61 -0.50 -11.93
N THR A 20 -6.81 -1.35 -11.28
CA THR A 20 -7.07 -1.82 -9.91
C THR A 20 -6.52 -0.82 -8.89
N TYR A 21 -7.30 -0.57 -7.86
CA TYR A 21 -6.86 0.15 -6.67
C TYR A 21 -7.43 -0.47 -5.40
N ILE A 22 -6.67 -0.37 -4.31
CA ILE A 22 -7.19 -0.66 -2.97
C ILE A 22 -7.92 0.59 -2.49
N ARG A 23 -9.20 0.49 -2.14
CA ARG A 23 -9.98 1.65 -1.68
C ARG A 23 -9.28 2.37 -0.52
N PRO A 24 -9.38 3.72 -0.42
CA PRO A 24 -8.77 4.46 0.67
C PRO A 24 -9.13 3.87 2.03
N HIS A 25 -8.11 3.52 2.82
CA HIS A 25 -8.24 2.89 4.13
C HIS A 25 -7.10 3.31 5.05
N ARG A 26 -7.17 2.89 6.32
CA ARG A 26 -6.11 3.09 7.32
C ARG A 26 -6.09 1.96 8.34
N HIS A 27 -4.90 1.58 8.78
CA HIS A 27 -4.70 0.66 9.89
C HIS A 27 -4.58 1.46 11.20
N ARG A 28 -5.58 1.36 12.08
CA ARG A 28 -5.67 2.25 13.27
C ARG A 28 -4.67 1.94 14.38
N HIS A 29 -4.10 0.75 14.37
CA HIS A 29 -3.30 0.24 15.50
C HIS A 29 -1.92 -0.25 15.09
N THR A 30 -1.66 -0.37 13.79
CA THR A 30 -0.45 -0.95 13.23
C THR A 30 0.05 -0.03 12.12
N PHE A 31 1.36 0.04 11.97
CA PHE A 31 1.97 0.63 10.79
C PHE A 31 1.77 -0.31 9.59
N GLU A 32 2.02 0.19 8.39
CA GLU A 32 1.97 -0.60 7.16
C GLU A 32 3.23 -0.36 6.34
N LEU A 33 3.76 -1.43 5.75
CA LEU A 33 4.92 -1.39 4.89
C LEU A 33 4.53 -1.90 3.51
N LEU A 34 4.68 -1.07 2.49
CA LEU A 34 4.48 -1.46 1.11
C LEU A 34 5.82 -1.65 0.41
N LEU A 35 6.02 -2.85 -0.15
CA LEU A 35 7.20 -3.24 -0.90
C LEU A 35 6.78 -3.78 -2.28
N PRO A 36 7.06 -3.09 -3.40
CA PRO A 36 6.82 -3.61 -4.73
C PRO A 36 7.70 -4.85 -4.97
N LEU A 37 7.09 -5.99 -5.24
CA LEU A 37 7.78 -7.21 -5.65
C LEU A 37 7.96 -7.26 -7.17
N LYS A 38 7.00 -6.68 -7.92
CA LYS A 38 7.05 -6.57 -9.38
C LYS A 38 6.22 -5.38 -9.86
N GLY A 39 6.77 -4.61 -10.79
CA GLY A 39 6.09 -3.45 -11.39
C GLY A 39 6.07 -2.23 -10.46
N ARG A 40 5.39 -1.19 -10.91
CA ARG A 40 5.28 0.10 -10.21
C ARG A 40 3.89 0.36 -9.70
N PHE A 41 3.83 1.09 -8.59
CA PHE A 41 2.58 1.46 -7.92
C PHE A 41 2.59 2.92 -7.52
N VAL A 42 1.43 3.56 -7.60
CA VAL A 42 1.22 4.86 -6.97
C VAL A 42 0.60 4.63 -5.60
N VAL A 43 1.22 5.19 -4.58
CA VAL A 43 0.62 5.33 -3.25
C VAL A 43 0.25 6.78 -3.05
N LEU A 44 -1.00 7.02 -2.68
CA LEU A 44 -1.50 8.34 -2.29
C LEU A 44 -1.85 8.31 -0.82
N ASN A 45 -1.44 9.34 -0.08
CA ASN A 45 -1.89 9.55 1.29
C ASN A 45 -2.90 10.70 1.32
N PHE A 46 -3.83 10.64 2.25
CA PHE A 46 -4.90 11.63 2.41
C PHE A 46 -4.92 12.22 3.81
N ASP A 47 -5.49 13.41 3.94
CA ASP A 47 -6.02 13.89 5.22
C ASP A 47 -7.44 13.32 5.49
N ASP A 48 -8.00 13.63 6.65
CA ASP A 48 -9.35 13.18 7.04
C ASP A 48 -10.49 13.78 6.19
N HIS A 49 -10.20 14.79 5.35
CA HIS A 49 -11.16 15.37 4.41
C HIS A 49 -11.07 14.76 3.01
N GLY A 50 -10.15 13.80 2.80
CA GLY A 50 -9.94 13.14 1.51
C GLY A 50 -9.05 13.94 0.54
N VAL A 51 -8.35 14.96 1.01
CA VAL A 51 -7.37 15.71 0.20
C VAL A 51 -6.08 14.92 0.13
N VAL A 52 -5.52 14.75 -1.08
CA VAL A 52 -4.22 14.10 -1.26
C VAL A 52 -3.11 14.97 -0.68
N THR A 53 -2.40 14.46 0.31
CA THR A 53 -1.29 15.16 1.00
C THR A 53 0.08 14.68 0.55
N ARG A 54 0.17 13.45 0.02
CA ARG A 54 1.42 12.86 -0.48
C ARG A 54 1.14 11.94 -1.66
N ARG A 55 2.08 11.91 -2.61
CA ARG A 55 2.12 10.96 -3.72
C ARG A 55 3.51 10.34 -3.82
N VAL A 56 3.58 9.03 -3.92
CA VAL A 56 4.82 8.26 -4.06
C VAL A 56 4.67 7.26 -5.19
N VAL A 57 5.72 7.06 -5.99
CA VAL A 57 5.79 5.96 -6.96
C VAL A 57 6.75 4.90 -6.42
N LEU A 58 6.17 3.79 -5.96
CA LEU A 58 6.88 2.58 -5.56
C LEU A 58 7.39 1.83 -6.78
N GLY A 59 8.60 1.28 -6.67
CA GLY A 59 9.25 0.49 -7.74
C GLY A 59 10.00 1.35 -8.75
N GLU A 60 10.13 2.65 -8.46
CA GLU A 60 10.88 3.61 -9.27
C GLU A 60 11.68 4.55 -8.36
N THR A 61 11.03 5.61 -7.86
CA THR A 61 11.69 6.61 -6.98
C THR A 61 11.77 6.18 -5.52
N CYS A 62 10.98 5.19 -5.14
CA CYS A 62 10.86 4.70 -3.78
C CYS A 62 10.88 3.17 -3.79
N THR A 63 11.83 2.58 -3.07
CA THR A 63 11.98 1.13 -3.00
C THR A 63 11.02 0.49 -2.01
N ALA A 64 10.73 1.17 -0.90
CA ALA A 64 9.80 0.71 0.12
C ALA A 64 9.19 1.92 0.81
N LEU A 65 7.92 1.82 1.21
CA LEU A 65 7.20 2.87 1.88
C LEU A 65 6.58 2.33 3.17
N GLU A 66 7.06 2.82 4.30
CA GLU A 66 6.41 2.64 5.59
C GLU A 66 5.47 3.83 5.87
N MET A 67 4.31 3.54 6.42
CA MET A 67 3.31 4.51 6.83
C MET A 67 2.92 4.27 8.29
N GLU A 68 2.84 5.35 9.06
CA GLU A 68 2.43 5.28 10.46
C GLU A 68 0.97 4.82 10.59
N ALA A 69 0.65 4.21 11.73
CA ALA A 69 -0.72 3.84 12.07
C ALA A 69 -1.66 5.04 11.96
N GLY A 70 -2.84 4.82 11.38
CA GLY A 70 -3.86 5.83 11.16
C GLY A 70 -3.71 6.63 9.87
N THR A 71 -2.63 6.44 9.10
CA THR A 71 -2.46 7.11 7.80
C THR A 71 -3.50 6.63 6.79
N TRP A 72 -4.33 7.55 6.28
CA TRP A 72 -5.19 7.26 5.14
C TRP A 72 -4.37 7.11 3.88
N HIS A 73 -4.55 6.01 3.17
CA HIS A 73 -3.84 5.77 1.94
C HIS A 73 -4.60 4.85 0.98
N THR A 74 -4.15 4.84 -0.28
CA THR A 74 -4.60 3.94 -1.36
C THR A 74 -3.39 3.52 -2.19
N VAL A 75 -3.47 2.36 -2.81
CA VAL A 75 -2.46 1.82 -3.72
C VAL A 75 -3.10 1.57 -5.07
N LEU A 76 -2.47 2.05 -6.14
CA LEU A 76 -2.88 1.83 -7.53
C LEU A 76 -1.77 1.16 -8.31
N SER A 77 -2.11 0.18 -9.15
CA SER A 77 -1.15 -0.46 -10.05
C SER A 77 -0.94 0.35 -11.32
N LEU A 78 0.32 0.55 -11.72
CA LEU A 78 0.68 1.21 -12.99
C LEU A 78 1.03 0.21 -14.10
N ASP A 79 1.60 -0.94 -13.74
CA ASP A 79 2.14 -1.91 -14.69
C ASP A 79 1.33 -3.21 -14.66
N ALA A 80 1.22 -3.87 -15.81
CA ALA A 80 0.57 -5.18 -15.92
C ALA A 80 1.30 -6.27 -15.12
N GLY A 81 0.54 -7.16 -14.49
CA GLY A 81 1.05 -8.21 -13.60
C GLY A 81 1.85 -7.67 -12.41
N GLY A 82 1.49 -6.49 -11.91
CA GLY A 82 2.08 -5.88 -10.74
C GLY A 82 1.82 -6.71 -9.48
N MET A 83 2.81 -6.79 -8.60
CA MET A 83 2.68 -7.40 -7.28
C MET A 83 3.32 -6.53 -6.20
N VAL A 84 2.56 -6.23 -5.16
CA VAL A 84 3.01 -5.50 -3.96
C VAL A 84 2.91 -6.40 -2.74
N PHE A 85 3.88 -6.29 -1.84
CA PHE A 85 3.86 -6.93 -0.54
C PHE A 85 3.46 -5.91 0.53
N GLU A 86 2.58 -6.36 1.42
CA GLU A 86 2.15 -5.70 2.65
C GLU A 86 2.56 -6.54 3.87
#